data_AF-A0A1I3PVX8-F1
#
_entry.id   AF-A0A1I3PVX8-F1
#
_cell.length_a   1.000
_cell.length_b   1.000
_cell.length_c   1.000
_cell.angle_alpha   90.00
_cell.angle_beta   90.00
_cell.angle_gamma   90.00
#
_symmetry.space_group_name_H-M   'P 1'
#
loop_
_entity.id
_entity.type
_entity.pdbx_description
1 polymer ?
#
loop_
_entity_poly.entity_id
_entity_poly.type
_entity_poly.pdbx_seq_one_letter_code
_entity_poly.pdbx_strand_id
1 'polypeptide(L)'
;MPLYEHVFIARQDLSNAQAEGLIEHFGTVLADNGGKLVDSEYWGVKTMAYKINKNRKGHYAFLRTDAPSGAVQEMERLMRLHDDVMRVLTIKVDEHAEGPSVQMQKRDEREDRRPRRN
;
A
#
# COMPACT_ATOMS: atom_id res chain seq x y z
N MET A 1 9.35 -17.12 6.42
CA MET A 1 8.39 -17.57 5.40
C MET A 1 8.71 -16.78 4.13
N PRO A 2 8.06 -16.99 2.97
CA PRO A 2 8.32 -16.16 1.79
C PRO A 2 7.91 -14.71 2.05
N LEU A 3 8.76 -13.78 1.63
CA LEU A 3 8.53 -12.36 1.81
C LEU A 3 7.88 -11.76 0.55
N TYR A 4 6.92 -10.88 0.76
CA TYR A 4 6.24 -10.18 -0.32
C TYR A 4 6.08 -8.70 -0.05
N GLU A 5 6.14 -7.95 -1.13
CA GLU A 5 5.84 -6.53 -1.16
C GLU A 5 4.58 -6.32 -2.00
N HIS A 6 3.64 -5.54 -1.47
CA HIS A 6 2.39 -5.23 -2.13
C HIS A 6 2.26 -3.73 -2.28
N VAL A 7 1.87 -3.30 -3.48
CA VAL A 7 1.41 -1.94 -3.73
C VAL A 7 0.00 -2.03 -4.26
N PHE A 8 -0.91 -1.28 -3.64
CA PHE A 8 -2.23 -1.07 -4.21
C PHE A 8 -2.58 0.40 -4.33
N ILE A 9 -3.47 0.69 -5.28
CA ILE A 9 -3.97 2.02 -5.58
C ILE A 9 -5.47 2.02 -5.33
N ALA A 10 -5.94 2.82 -4.37
CA ALA A 10 -7.35 3.03 -4.11
C ALA A 10 -7.88 4.31 -4.77
N ARG A 11 -9.20 4.38 -4.98
CA ARG A 11 -9.89 5.51 -5.64
C ARG A 11 -9.60 6.84 -4.93
N GLN A 12 -9.56 7.93 -5.68
CA GLN A 12 -9.19 9.28 -5.17
C GLN A 12 -10.27 9.97 -4.32
N ASP A 13 -11.50 9.46 -4.35
CA ASP A 13 -12.64 10.01 -3.63
C ASP A 13 -12.73 9.50 -2.19
N LEU A 14 -11.90 8.54 -1.82
CA LEU A 14 -11.76 8.12 -0.43
C LEU A 14 -11.13 9.22 0.42
N SER A 15 -11.57 9.31 1.66
CA SER A 15 -10.81 10.01 2.69
C SER A 15 -9.52 9.25 3.02
N ASN A 16 -8.53 9.95 3.58
CA ASN A 16 -7.30 9.30 4.06
C ASN A 16 -7.59 8.18 5.06
N ALA A 17 -8.53 8.40 5.99
CA ALA A 17 -8.92 7.40 6.98
C ALA A 17 -9.53 6.14 6.34
N GLN A 18 -10.34 6.29 5.29
CA GLN A 18 -10.87 5.13 4.55
C GLN A 18 -9.77 4.39 3.81
N ALA A 19 -8.82 5.11 3.20
CA ALA A 19 -7.69 4.49 2.52
C ALA A 19 -6.77 3.73 3.49
N GLU A 20 -6.51 4.28 4.67
CA GLU A 20 -5.77 3.61 5.75
C GLU A 20 -6.55 2.41 6.30
N GLY A 21 -7.87 2.50 6.43
CA GLY A 21 -8.73 1.37 6.81
C GLY A 21 -8.67 0.20 5.83
N LEU A 22 -8.40 0.43 4.53
CA LEU A 22 -8.16 -0.65 3.57
C LEU A 22 -6.85 -1.40 3.87
N ILE A 23 -5.81 -0.70 4.33
CA ILE A 23 -4.53 -1.32 4.72
C ILE A 23 -4.77 -2.27 5.89
N GLU A 24 -5.50 -1.81 6.91
CA GLU A 24 -5.85 -2.61 8.09
C GLU A 24 -6.74 -3.81 7.73
N HIS A 25 -7.73 -3.60 6.85
CA HIS A 25 -8.63 -4.65 6.40
C HIS A 25 -7.87 -5.78 5.70
N PHE A 26 -7.03 -5.45 4.71
CA PHE A 26 -6.25 -6.46 4.00
C PHE A 26 -5.14 -7.06 4.86
N GLY A 27 -4.57 -6.29 5.79
CA GLY A 27 -3.66 -6.81 6.82
C GLY A 27 -4.32 -7.88 7.69
N THR A 28 -5.57 -7.68 8.08
CA THR A 28 -6.37 -8.66 8.84
C THR A 28 -6.63 -9.92 8.02
N VAL A 29 -7.07 -9.76 6.76
CA VAL A 29 -7.26 -10.90 5.84
C VAL A 29 -6.01 -11.75 5.71
N LEU A 30 -4.85 -11.11 5.58
CA LEU A 30 -3.57 -11.80 5.51
C LEU A 30 -3.27 -12.54 6.82
N ALA A 31 -3.51 -11.91 7.97
CA ALA A 31 -3.30 -12.49 9.29
C ALA A 31 -4.19 -13.72 9.54
N ASP A 32 -5.47 -13.64 9.17
CA ASP A 32 -6.44 -14.74 9.30
C ASP A 32 -6.03 -15.97 8.47
N ASN A 33 -5.26 -15.77 7.41
CA ASN A 33 -4.74 -16.84 6.54
C ASN A 33 -3.31 -17.29 6.92
N GLY A 34 -2.82 -16.90 8.10
CA GLY A 34 -1.52 -17.33 8.63
C GLY A 34 -0.32 -16.54 8.09
N GLY A 35 -0.55 -15.36 7.51
CA GLY A 35 0.50 -14.41 7.18
C GLY A 35 0.73 -13.38 8.27
N LYS A 36 1.79 -12.58 8.13
CA LYS A 36 2.13 -11.49 9.04
C LYS A 36 2.38 -10.23 8.24
N LEU A 37 1.72 -9.14 8.62
CA LEU A 37 2.06 -7.80 8.17
C LEU A 37 3.33 -7.36 8.94
N VAL A 38 4.42 -7.14 8.19
CA VAL A 38 5.71 -6.71 8.76
C VAL A 38 5.71 -5.20 8.94
N ASP A 39 5.28 -4.49 7.90
CA ASP A 39 5.24 -3.04 7.87
C ASP A 39 4.22 -2.56 6.83
N SER A 40 3.71 -1.35 7.02
CA SER A 40 2.79 -0.71 6.09
C SER A 40 3.05 0.78 6.00
N GLU A 41 3.10 1.29 4.78
CA GLU A 41 3.32 2.69 4.50
C GLU A 41 2.17 3.26 3.66
N TYR A 42 1.58 4.35 4.15
CA TYR A 42 0.63 5.13 3.38
C TYR A 42 1.35 6.27 2.64
N TRP A 43 1.45 6.16 1.32
CA TRP A 43 2.15 7.14 0.48
C TRP A 43 1.31 8.37 0.14
N GLY A 44 0.04 8.41 0.56
CA GLY A 44 -0.87 9.49 0.23
C GLY A 44 -1.40 9.43 -1.20
N VAL A 45 -2.05 10.53 -1.59
CA VAL A 45 -2.59 10.71 -2.93
C VAL A 45 -1.49 11.10 -3.91
N LYS A 46 -1.31 10.29 -4.95
CA LYS A 46 -0.35 10.57 -6.03
C LYS A 46 -1.04 10.66 -7.38
N THR A 47 -0.45 11.45 -8.29
CA THR A 47 -0.94 11.58 -9.66
C THR A 47 -0.38 10.44 -10.51
N MET A 48 -1.27 9.70 -11.18
CA MET A 48 -0.90 8.60 -12.07
C MET A 48 -0.45 9.14 -13.43
N ALA A 49 0.42 8.38 -14.12
CA ALA A 49 0.89 8.74 -15.47
C ALA A 49 -0.26 8.80 -16.49
N TYR A 50 -1.26 7.94 -16.33
CA TYR A 50 -2.47 7.88 -17.15
C TYR A 50 -3.70 7.62 -16.26
N LYS A 51 -4.91 7.79 -16.83
CA LYS A 51 -6.15 7.57 -16.09
C LYS A 51 -6.39 6.07 -15.89
N ILE A 52 -6.70 5.66 -14.67
CA ILE A 52 -7.16 4.31 -14.33
C ILE A 52 -8.57 4.45 -13.78
N ASN A 53 -9.54 3.70 -14.33
CA ASN A 53 -10.96 3.81 -13.95
C ASN A 53 -11.46 5.26 -13.90
N LYS A 54 -11.07 6.08 -14.89
CA LYS A 54 -11.36 7.52 -15.02
C LYS A 54 -10.70 8.43 -13.96
N ASN A 55 -10.01 7.89 -12.97
CA ASN A 55 -9.27 8.67 -11.96
C ASN A 55 -7.88 9.08 -12.48
N ARG A 56 -7.46 10.32 -12.18
CA ARG A 56 -6.11 10.84 -12.50
C ARG A 56 -5.17 10.76 -11.30
N LYS A 57 -5.73 10.68 -10.10
CA LYS A 57 -5.02 10.50 -8.84
C LYS A 57 -5.54 9.25 -8.14
N GLY A 58 -4.80 8.75 -7.16
CA GLY A 58 -5.21 7.63 -6.33
C GLY A 58 -4.41 7.59 -5.05
N HIS A 59 -4.97 6.92 -4.04
CA HIS A 59 -4.31 6.68 -2.77
C HIS A 59 -3.37 5.50 -2.93
N TYR A 60 -2.09 5.69 -2.65
CA TYR A 60 -1.11 4.62 -2.73
C TYR A 60 -0.82 4.08 -1.33
N ALA A 61 -0.86 2.77 -1.21
CA ALA A 61 -0.46 2.04 -0.02
C ALA A 61 0.60 1.00 -0.39
N PHE A 62 1.55 0.81 0.51
CA PHE A 62 2.61 -0.16 0.40
C PHE A 62 2.63 -1.05 1.64
N LEU A 63 2.78 -2.36 1.45
CA LEU A 63 2.75 -3.34 2.52
C LEU A 63 3.90 -4.31 2.33
N ARG A 64 4.62 -4.57 3.42
CA ARG A 64 5.63 -5.63 3.53
C ARG A 64 5.05 -6.77 4.34
N THR A 65 5.11 -7.97 3.80
CA THR A 65 4.49 -9.13 4.44
C THR A 65 5.45 -10.31 4.51
N ASP A 66 5.27 -11.15 5.52
CA ASP A 66 5.85 -12.48 5.63
C ASP A 66 4.71 -13.48 5.71
N ALA A 67 4.46 -14.21 4.62
CA ALA A 67 3.20 -14.94 4.47
C ALA A 67 3.34 -16.21 3.61
N PRO A 68 2.52 -17.25 3.86
CA PRO A 68 2.42 -18.36 2.93
C PRO A 68 1.75 -17.90 1.63
N SER A 69 2.06 -18.57 0.52
CA SER A 69 1.51 -18.22 -0.80
C SER A 69 -0.03 -18.20 -0.83
N GLY A 70 -0.71 -19.05 -0.05
CA GLY A 70 -2.17 -19.09 0.01
C GLY A 70 -2.77 -17.82 0.59
N ALA A 71 -2.18 -17.27 1.67
CA ALA A 71 -2.65 -16.04 2.29
C ALA A 71 -2.53 -14.84 1.33
N VAL A 72 -1.42 -14.76 0.60
CA VAL A 72 -1.18 -13.70 -0.39
C VAL A 72 -2.16 -13.79 -1.54
N GLN A 73 -2.42 -15.00 -2.06
CA GLN A 73 -3.37 -15.19 -3.14
C GLN A 73 -4.80 -14.80 -2.73
N GLU A 74 -5.21 -15.15 -1.51
CA GLU A 74 -6.54 -14.79 -1.02
C GLU A 74 -6.68 -13.29 -0.77
N MET A 75 -5.68 -12.67 -0.16
CA MET A 75 -5.64 -11.21 0.02
C MET A 75 -5.70 -10.49 -1.33
N GLU A 76 -4.90 -10.92 -2.32
CA GLU A 76 -4.89 -10.31 -3.65
C GLU A 76 -6.23 -10.52 -4.37
N ARG A 77 -6.86 -11.69 -4.21
CA ARG A 77 -8.20 -11.96 -4.75
C ARG A 77 -9.24 -10.99 -4.18
N LEU A 78 -9.24 -10.79 -2.86
CA LEU A 78 -10.14 -9.85 -2.20
C LEU A 78 -9.86 -8.39 -2.60
N MET A 79 -8.59 -7.99 -2.70
CA MET A 79 -8.21 -6.67 -3.23
C MET A 79 -8.75 -6.45 -4.64
N ARG A 80 -8.67 -7.44 -5.53
CA ARG A 80 -9.18 -7.34 -6.91
C ARG A 80 -10.70 -7.26 -7.00
N LEU A 81 -11.41 -7.79 -6.01
CA LEU A 81 -12.87 -7.74 -5.91
C LEU A 81 -13.37 -6.48 -5.21
N HIS A 82 -12.51 -5.78 -4.50
CA HIS A 82 -12.90 -4.60 -3.74
C HIS A 82 -13.08 -3.39 -4.66
N ASP A 83 -14.29 -2.81 -4.68
CA ASP A 83 -14.66 -1.71 -5.59
C ASP A 83 -13.76 -0.46 -5.45
N ASP A 84 -13.24 -0.24 -4.25
CA ASP A 84 -12.34 0.89 -3.97
C ASP A 84 -10.89 0.69 -4.43
N VAL A 85 -10.48 -0.52 -4.79
CA VAL A 85 -9.12 -0.82 -5.23
C VAL A 85 -9.08 -0.85 -6.76
N MET A 86 -8.28 0.03 -7.34
CA MET A 86 -8.16 0.16 -8.79
C MET A 86 -7.07 -0.74 -9.37
N ARG A 87 -5.98 -0.96 -8.63
CA ARG A 87 -4.85 -1.77 -9.09
C ARG A 87 -4.07 -2.31 -7.90
N VAL A 88 -3.56 -3.53 -8.07
CA VAL A 88 -2.66 -4.20 -7.13
C VAL A 88 -1.45 -4.74 -7.89
N LEU A 89 -0.30 -4.73 -7.23
CA LEU A 89 0.92 -5.40 -7.65
C LEU A 89 1.53 -6.07 -6.43
N THR A 90 1.76 -7.38 -6.54
CA THR A 90 2.45 -8.19 -5.54
C THR A 90 3.77 -8.66 -6.13
N ILE A 91 4.86 -8.50 -5.38
CA ILE A 91 6.19 -8.96 -5.77
C ILE A 91 6.73 -9.84 -4.65
N LYS A 92 7.24 -11.01 -5.00
CA LYS A 92 8.02 -11.84 -4.07
C LYS A 92 9.44 -11.28 -3.99
N VAL A 93 9.93 -11.08 -2.78
CA VAL A 93 11.29 -10.58 -2.52
C VAL A 93 12.08 -11.61 -1.72
N ASP A 94 13.42 -11.55 -1.83
CA ASP A 94 14.31 -12.38 -1.04
C ASP A 94 14.52 -11.79 0.37
N GLU A 95 14.50 -10.46 0.48
CA GLU A 95 14.67 -9.71 1.73
C GLU A 95 13.88 -8.38 1.68
N HIS A 96 13.40 -7.92 2.84
CA HIS A 96 12.79 -6.59 2.98
C HIS A 96 13.88 -5.54 3.17
N ALA A 97 13.87 -4.48 2.36
CA ALA A 97 14.79 -3.37 2.55
C ALA A 97 14.54 -2.67 3.90
N GLU A 98 15.60 -2.42 4.66
CA GLU A 98 15.53 -1.73 5.95
C GLU A 98 15.16 -0.25 5.77
N GLY A 99 14.29 0.22 6.67
CA GLY A 99 13.87 1.61 6.72
C GLY A 99 12.71 1.98 5.79
N PRO A 100 12.34 3.28 5.79
CA PRO A 100 11.22 3.78 5.00
C PRO A 100 11.50 3.66 3.50
N SER A 101 10.46 3.42 2.70
CA SER A 101 10.60 3.41 1.24
C SER A 101 11.12 4.74 0.70
N VAL A 102 11.67 4.70 -0.52
CA VAL A 102 12.11 5.91 -1.26
C VAL A 102 11.00 6.96 -1.36
N GLN A 103 9.74 6.51 -1.36
CA GLN A 103 8.55 7.34 -1.45
C GLN A 103 8.31 8.12 -0.16
N MET A 104 8.55 7.49 0.99
CA MET A 104 8.47 8.12 2.31
C MET A 104 9.69 9.01 2.57
N GLN A 105 10.90 8.55 2.25
CA GLN A 105 12.13 9.36 2.36
C GLN A 105 12.01 10.70 1.60
N LYS A 106 11.54 10.65 0.35
CA LYS A 106 11.32 11.87 -0.46
C LYS A 106 10.24 12.79 0.09
N ARG A 107 9.30 12.27 0.87
CA ARG A 107 8.25 13.08 1.50
C ARG A 107 8.85 13.84 2.69
N ASP A 108 9.58 13.14 3.54
CA ASP A 108 10.19 13.71 4.75
C ASP A 108 11.22 14.79 4.39
N GLU A 109 12.09 14.53 3.41
CA GLU A 109 13.05 15.52 2.90
C GLU A 109 12.38 16.81 2.40
N ARG A 110 11.17 16.71 1.82
CA ARG A 110 10.42 17.88 1.34
C ARG A 110 9.77 18.65 2.47
N GLU A 111 9.43 17.99 3.57
CA GLU A 111 8.84 18.61 4.74
C GLU A 111 9.91 19.40 5.52
N ASP A 112 11.09 18.82 5.71
CA ASP A 112 12.22 19.47 6.40
C ASP A 112 12.72 20.72 5.68
N ARG A 113 12.59 20.78 4.35
CA ARG A 113 12.97 21.93 3.53
C ARG A 113 11.97 23.09 3.56
N ARG A 114 10.78 22.93 4.15
CA ARG A 114 9.82 24.04 4.28
C ARG A 114 10.20 24.89 5.48
N PRO A 115 10.57 26.19 5.31
CA PRO A 115 10.83 27.04 6.46
C PRO A 115 9.56 27.10 7.32
N ARG A 116 9.70 26.79 8.61
CA ARG A 116 8.63 26.98 9.61
C ARG A 116 8.23 28.45 9.54
N ARG A 117 7.09 28.72 8.90
CA ARG A 117 6.54 30.07 8.81
C ARG A 117 5.98 30.39 10.20
N ASN A 118 6.81 31.05 11.02
CA ASN A 118 6.36 31.73 12.25
C ASN A 118 5.32 32.79 11.92
#